data_AF-A0A836BZF3-F1
#
_entry.id   AF-A0A836BZF3-F1
#
_cell.length_a   1.000
_cell.length_b   1.000
_cell.length_c   1.000
_cell.angle_alpha   90.00
_cell.angle_beta   90.00
_cell.angle_gamma   90.00
#
_symmetry.space_group_name_H-M   'P 1'
#
loop_
_entity.id
_entity.type
_entity.pdbx_description
1 polymer ?
#
loop_
_entity_poly.entity_id
_entity_poly.type
_entity_poly.pdbx_seq_one_letter_code
_entity_poly.pdbx_strand_id
1 'polypeptide(L)' 'MTRTGDSEHMAELEKIAQEKFSKSYEELDAHERIQVGGTKGGHARGGHSADPDRAPPPPEVKFGEDNN' A
#
# COMPACT_ATOMS: atom_id res chain seq x y z
N MET A 1 -27.73 0.05 -4.78
CA MET A 1 -26.96 -0.39 -5.95
C MET A 1 -25.61 -0.93 -5.46
N THR A 2 -25.42 -2.25 -5.44
CA THR A 2 -24.09 -2.85 -5.22
C THR A 2 -23.22 -2.45 -6.41
N ARG A 3 -22.09 -1.78 -6.16
CA ARG A 3 -21.29 -1.22 -7.26
C ARG A 3 -20.60 -2.40 -7.93
N THR A 4 -20.79 -2.54 -9.23
CA THR A 4 -20.22 -3.63 -10.03
C THR A 4 -18.69 -3.73 -9.90
N GLY A 5 -18.01 -2.65 -9.49
CA GLY A 5 -16.57 -2.64 -9.21
C GLY A 5 -16.11 -3.34 -7.93
N ASP A 6 -17.03 -3.68 -7.00
CA ASP A 6 -16.67 -4.40 -5.76
C ASP A 6 -16.29 -5.87 -6.05
N SER A 7 -16.90 -6.50 -7.06
CA SER A 7 -16.68 -7.91 -7.41
C SER A 7 -15.30 -8.16 -8.04
N GLU A 8 -14.85 -7.30 -8.95
CA GLU A 8 -13.51 -7.37 -9.54
C GLU A 8 -12.43 -7.09 -8.48
N HIS A 9 -12.75 -6.21 -7.52
CA HIS A 9 -11.85 -5.92 -6.42
C HIS A 9 -11.63 -7.12 -5.50
N MET A 10 -12.69 -7.85 -5.18
CA MET A 10 -12.60 -9.05 -4.35
C MET A 10 -11.87 -10.21 -5.03
N ALA A 11 -12.15 -10.47 -6.31
CA ALA A 11 -11.48 -11.56 -7.03
C ALA A 11 -9.95 -11.40 -7.06
N GLU A 12 -9.47 -10.16 -7.18
CA GLU A 12 -8.03 -9.89 -7.18
C GLU A 12 -7.39 -10.01 -5.78
N LEU A 13 -8.10 -9.58 -4.73
CA LEU A 13 -7.63 -9.75 -3.36
C LEU A 13 -7.59 -11.24 -2.97
N GLU A 14 -8.57 -12.02 -3.42
CA GLU A 14 -8.60 -13.47 -3.24
C GLU A 14 -7.42 -14.17 -3.92
N LYS A 15 -7.12 -13.79 -5.17
CA LYS A 15 -5.95 -14.32 -5.89
C LYS A 15 -4.65 -14.02 -5.14
N ILE A 16 -4.43 -12.79 -4.69
CA ILE A 16 -3.20 -12.40 -3.97
C ILE A 16 -3.12 -13.11 -2.61
N ALA A 17 -4.24 -13.28 -1.91
CA ALA A 17 -4.32 -14.03 -0.66
C ALA A 17 -3.89 -15.49 -0.86
N GLN A 18 -4.39 -16.12 -1.92
CA GLN A 18 -4.06 -17.49 -2.26
C GLN A 18 -2.60 -17.62 -2.71
N GLU A 19 -2.07 -16.68 -3.49
CA GLU A 19 -0.66 -16.70 -3.95
C GLU A 19 0.35 -16.48 -2.80
N LYS A 20 0.03 -15.63 -1.81
CA LYS A 20 0.96 -15.28 -0.73
C LYS A 20 0.84 -16.17 0.50
N PHE A 21 -0.37 -16.53 0.87
CA PHE A 21 -0.67 -17.18 2.16
C PHE A 21 -1.31 -18.55 1.98
N SER A 22 -1.63 -18.97 0.74
CA SER A 22 -2.35 -20.22 0.43
C SER A 22 -3.69 -20.34 1.18
N LYS A 23 -4.33 -19.20 1.46
CA LYS A 23 -5.60 -19.07 2.18
C LYS A 23 -6.55 -18.18 1.39
N SER A 24 -7.84 -18.29 1.69
CA SER A 24 -8.85 -17.37 1.16
C SER A 24 -8.70 -15.99 1.81
N TYR A 25 -9.06 -14.91 1.10
CA TYR A 25 -8.97 -13.55 1.65
C TYR A 25 -9.77 -13.38 2.96
N GLU A 26 -10.88 -14.10 3.09
CA GLU A 26 -11.72 -14.11 4.30
C GLU A 26 -11.07 -14.85 5.48
N GLU A 27 -10.16 -15.79 5.23
CA GLU A 27 -9.43 -16.55 6.25
C GLU A 27 -8.15 -15.85 6.72
N LEU A 28 -7.79 -14.74 6.07
CA LEU A 28 -6.63 -13.94 6.45
C LEU A 28 -6.87 -13.15 7.74
N ASP A 29 -5.83 -13.08 8.56
CA ASP A 29 -5.75 -12.18 9.70
C ASP A 29 -5.73 -10.71 9.25
N ALA A 30 -6.08 -9.81 10.17
CA ALA A 30 -6.15 -8.37 9.89
C ALA A 30 -4.85 -7.83 9.25
N HIS A 31 -3.70 -8.31 9.72
CA HIS A 31 -2.39 -7.93 9.19
C HIS A 31 -2.13 -8.48 7.77
N GLU A 32 -2.54 -9.72 7.49
CA GLU A 32 -2.41 -10.34 6.16
C GLU A 32 -3.32 -9.62 5.14
N ARG A 33 -4.55 -9.25 5.53
CA ARG A 33 -5.48 -8.48 4.67
C ARG A 33 -4.93 -7.10 4.30
N ILE A 34 -4.24 -6.41 5.22
CA ILE A 34 -3.58 -5.13 4.95
C ILE A 34 -2.47 -5.31 3.91
N GLN A 35 -1.68 -6.38 3.99
CA GLN A 35 -0.63 -6.65 3.00
C GLN A 35 -1.20 -6.97 1.62
N VAL A 36 -2.29 -7.75 1.56
CA VAL A 36 -2.98 -8.07 0.30
C VAL A 36 -3.60 -6.81 -0.31
N GLY A 37 -4.35 -6.02 0.48
CA GLY A 37 -4.92 -4.75 0.06
C GLY A 37 -3.86 -3.71 -0.33
N GLY A 38 -2.73 -3.67 0.37
CA GLY A 38 -1.59 -2.81 0.09
C GLY A 38 -0.83 -3.22 -1.18
N THR A 39 -0.81 -4.50 -1.54
CA THR A 39 -0.23 -4.98 -2.80
C THR A 39 -1.01 -4.44 -3.99
N LYS A 40 -2.35 -4.52 -3.93
CA LYS A 40 -3.23 -3.92 -4.94
C LYS A 40 -3.18 -2.40 -4.92
N GLY A 41 -3.30 -1.79 -3.74
CA GLY A 41 -3.30 -0.34 -3.55
C GLY A 41 -1.99 0.30 -3.97
N GLY A 42 -0.85 -0.38 -3.79
CA GLY A 42 0.46 0.05 -4.26
C GLY A 42 0.63 -0.09 -5.77
N HIS A 43 -0.03 -1.07 -6.40
CA HIS A 43 -0.04 -1.21 -7.86
C HIS A 43 -0.96 -0.17 -8.52
N ALA A 44 -2.14 0.09 -7.95
CA ALA A 44 -3.03 1.17 -8.38
C ALA A 44 -2.45 2.57 -8.09
N ARG A 45 -1.64 2.69 -7.04
CA ARG A 45 -0.78 3.87 -6.77
C ARG A 45 0.60 3.75 -7.40
N GLY A 46 0.78 2.81 -8.33
CA GLY A 46 2.04 2.57 -9.01
C GLY A 46 2.50 3.84 -9.72
N GLY A 47 3.55 4.47 -9.19
CA GLY A 47 4.48 5.22 -10.01
C GLY A 47 4.36 6.75 -10.07
N HIS A 48 3.54 7.44 -9.25
CA HIS A 48 3.55 8.91 -9.23
C HIS A 48 3.85 9.56 -7.86
N SER A 49 3.92 8.78 -6.79
CA SER A 49 4.24 9.29 -5.44
C SER A 49 5.52 8.73 -4.84
N ALA A 50 6.13 7.74 -5.49
CA ALA A 50 7.51 7.32 -5.24
C ALA A 50 8.38 7.76 -6.42
N ASP A 51 8.23 9.02 -6.82
CA ASP A 51 9.25 9.65 -7.62
C ASP A 51 10.41 9.97 -6.65
N PRO A 52 11.56 9.30 -6.76
CA PRO A 52 12.69 9.55 -5.86
C PRO A 52 13.23 10.98 -5.97
N ASP A 53 12.85 11.74 -7.00
CA ASP A 53 13.21 13.14 -7.25
C ASP A 53 12.14 14.13 -6.70
N ARG A 54 10.95 13.64 -6.36
CA ARG A 54 9.85 14.41 -5.75
C ARG A 54 9.77 14.29 -4.23
N ALA A 55 10.65 13.50 -3.61
CA ALA A 55 10.91 13.70 -2.19
C ALA A 55 11.43 15.14 -2.04
N PRO A 56 10.72 16.04 -1.33
CA PRO A 56 11.32 17.34 -1.03
C PRO A 56 12.69 17.07 -0.40
N PRO A 57 13.75 17.78 -0.80
CA PRO A 57 15.04 17.60 -0.16
C PRO A 57 14.82 17.65 1.34
N PRO A 58 15.40 16.71 2.12
CA PRO A 58 15.26 16.75 3.56
C PRO A 58 15.56 18.18 4.01
N PRO A 59 14.74 18.78 4.90
CA PRO A 59 15.02 20.13 5.36
C PRO A 59 16.47 20.17 5.85
N GLU A 60 17.22 21.19 5.44
CA GLU A 60 18.58 21.40 5.94
C GLU A 60 18.49 21.52 7.47
N VAL A 61 18.75 20.41 8.15
CA VAL A 61 18.93 20.38 9.59
C VAL A 61 20.26 21.08 9.85
N LYS A 62 20.19 22.40 10.08
CA LYS A 62 21.30 23.14 10.69
C LYS A 62 21.44 22.67 12.13
N PHE A 63 22.15 21.57 12.33
CA PHE A 63 22.72 21.27 13.64
C PHE A 63 23.83 22.30 13.88
N GLY A 64 23.57 23.27 14.75
CA GLY A 64 24.59 24.24 15.19
C GLY A 64 24.21 25.70 15.01
N GLU A 65 23.00 26.11 15.41
CA GLU A 65 22.86 27.46 15.94
C GLU A 65 22.91 27.33 17.46
N ASP A 66 24.14 27.45 17.96
CA ASP A 66 24.47 27.64 19.35
C ASP A 66 23.54 28.70 19.96
N ASN A 67 22.79 28.25 20.95
CA ASN A 67 21.96 29.05 21.82
C ASN A 67 22.91 29.91 22.68
N ASN A 68 23.13 31.17 22.29
CA ASN A 68 23.87 32.15 23.09
C ASN A 68 23.09 33.46 23.24
#